data_AF-A0A9D7NBS9-F1
#
_entry.id   AF-A0A9D7NBS9-F1
#
_cell.length_a   1.000
_cell.length_b   1.000
_cell.length_c   1.000
_cell.angle_alpha   90.00
_cell.angle_beta   90.00
_cell.angle_gamma   90.00
#
_symmetry.space_group_name_H-M   'P 1'
#
loop_
_entity.id
_entity.type
_entity.pdbx_description
1 polymer ?
#
loop_
_entity_poly.entity_id
_entity_poly.type
_entity_poly.pdbx_seq_one_letter_code
_entity_poly.pdbx_strand_id
1 'polypeptide(L)'
;MQIWKLRFDPQTQDENELLARILRDPAVVAAQFNHYIELRSVTPNDPEFGKQWHWYNTGQDGGVAGIDLGMRQAWDITTGGLTPNGDTIVVCVIDDGIDTTHRDLKANLWVNRAEIPNNNRDDDENGYIDDYRGWNVQLKNDNISADASHGTEVAGMIGAVGNNNLGITGVNWKIKIMGVMGGYNSAKEADIIQAYNYPFIQRKLYNQSGGKKGAFVVATNASWGIPRTTPADYMIWCNFFDSLGHQGIINVNATSNSNIDIDVTGDMPGGCGSPFIIVSTSINRLGDLVRGYGKKMSTWPLWANRSIPRVCAVHIP
;
A
#
# COMPACT_ATOMS: atom_id res chain seq x y z
N MET A 1 37.80 -11.94 -26.16
CA MET A 1 38.09 -11.75 -24.73
C MET A 1 38.02 -13.11 -24.05
N GLN A 2 39.11 -13.58 -23.45
CA GLN A 2 39.14 -14.86 -22.73
C GLN A 2 39.21 -14.57 -21.24
N ILE A 3 38.32 -15.19 -20.46
CA ILE A 3 38.26 -15.02 -19.01
C ILE A 3 38.53 -16.39 -18.38
N TRP A 4 39.46 -16.43 -17.43
CA TRP A 4 39.93 -17.65 -16.78
C TRP A 4 39.69 -17.58 -15.28
N LYS A 5 39.16 -18.66 -14.69
CA LYS A 5 39.05 -18.81 -13.24
C LYS A 5 40.23 -19.64 -12.73
N LEU A 6 41.13 -19.01 -12.00
CA LEU A 6 42.26 -19.69 -11.37
C LEU A 6 41.87 -20.21 -9.99
N ARG A 7 42.45 -21.34 -9.60
CA ARG A 7 42.34 -21.93 -8.26
C ARG A 7 43.75 -22.04 -7.67
N PHE A 8 43.89 -21.75 -6.39
CA PHE A 8 45.13 -21.89 -5.65
C PHE A 8 44.80 -22.40 -4.24
N ASP A 9 45.81 -22.92 -3.55
CA ASP A 9 45.69 -23.35 -2.17
C ASP A 9 46.22 -22.25 -1.24
N PRO A 10 45.35 -21.57 -0.45
CA PRO A 10 45.76 -20.48 0.41
C PRO A 10 46.67 -20.92 1.57
N GLN A 11 46.81 -22.23 1.82
CA GLN A 11 47.75 -22.75 2.82
C GLN A 11 49.20 -22.77 2.32
N THR A 12 49.39 -22.71 0.99
CA THR A 12 50.72 -22.84 0.36
C THR A 12 51.14 -21.61 -0.44
N GLN A 13 50.20 -20.70 -0.74
CA GLN A 13 50.47 -19.46 -1.48
C GLN A 13 49.68 -18.31 -0.90
N ASP A 14 50.35 -17.18 -0.67
CA ASP A 14 49.67 -15.93 -0.34
C ASP A 14 48.92 -15.41 -1.58
N GLU A 15 47.65 -15.04 -1.35
CA GLU A 15 46.74 -14.66 -2.42
C GLU A 15 47.10 -13.31 -3.06
N ASN A 16 47.66 -12.37 -2.27
CA ASN A 16 48.07 -11.06 -2.76
C ASN A 16 49.36 -11.16 -3.57
N GLU A 17 50.31 -11.98 -3.12
CA GLU A 17 51.53 -12.28 -3.89
C GLU A 17 51.22 -12.98 -5.21
N LEU A 18 50.28 -13.93 -5.20
CA LEU A 18 49.81 -14.62 -6.41
C LEU A 18 49.17 -13.63 -7.40
N LEU A 19 48.29 -12.76 -6.93
CA LEU A 19 47.65 -11.72 -7.76
C LEU A 19 48.71 -10.77 -8.35
N ALA A 20 49.66 -10.31 -7.53
CA ALA A 20 50.74 -9.44 -7.97
C ALA A 20 51.63 -10.11 -9.03
N ARG A 21 51.89 -11.42 -8.93
CA ARG A 21 52.64 -12.18 -9.94
C ARG A 21 51.87 -12.30 -11.25
N ILE A 22 50.57 -12.58 -11.19
CA ILE A 22 49.71 -12.70 -12.39
C ILE A 22 49.65 -11.36 -13.14
N LEU A 23 49.53 -10.25 -12.42
CA LEU A 23 49.50 -8.90 -13.00
C LEU A 23 50.81 -8.48 -13.69
N ARG A 24 51.93 -9.19 -13.46
CA ARG A 24 53.21 -8.91 -14.12
C ARG A 24 53.35 -9.59 -15.49
N ASP A 25 52.45 -10.52 -15.82
CA ASP A 25 52.48 -11.17 -17.14
C ASP A 25 51.95 -10.21 -18.21
N PRO A 26 52.75 -9.88 -19.25
CA PRO A 26 52.33 -8.94 -20.30
C PRO A 26 51.12 -9.43 -21.12
N ALA A 27 50.76 -10.72 -21.05
CA ALA A 27 49.55 -11.25 -21.67
C ALA A 27 48.28 -11.02 -20.83
N VAL A 28 48.41 -10.60 -19.57
CA VAL A 28 47.29 -10.38 -18.64
C VAL A 28 46.88 -8.91 -18.68
N VAL A 29 45.67 -8.65 -19.19
CA VAL A 29 45.09 -7.29 -19.26
C VAL A 29 44.58 -6.83 -17.90
N ALA A 30 43.99 -7.74 -17.12
CA ALA A 30 43.49 -7.48 -15.77
C ALA A 30 43.41 -8.79 -14.98
N ALA A 31 43.64 -8.71 -13.68
CA ALA A 31 43.40 -9.80 -12.74
C ALA A 31 42.88 -9.21 -11.42
N GLN A 32 41.98 -9.93 -10.76
CA GLN A 32 41.39 -9.53 -9.48
C GLN A 32 40.94 -10.78 -8.71
N PHE A 33 40.68 -10.62 -7.41
CA PHE A 33 40.01 -11.66 -6.63
C PHE A 33 38.56 -11.87 -7.09
N ASN A 34 38.06 -13.07 -6.86
CA ASN A 34 36.64 -13.33 -7.02
C ASN A 34 35.90 -12.71 -5.83
N HIS A 35 34.87 -11.94 -6.11
CA HIS A 35 34.08 -11.28 -5.07
C HIS A 35 32.79 -12.05 -4.84
N TYR A 36 32.32 -12.09 -3.59
CA TYR A 36 30.94 -12.48 -3.33
C TYR A 36 30.01 -11.45 -3.95
N ILE A 37 28.98 -11.91 -4.63
CA ILE A 37 27.89 -11.06 -5.09
C ILE A 37 26.82 -11.11 -4.02
N GLU A 38 26.53 -9.96 -3.41
CA GLU A 38 25.40 -9.81 -2.50
C GLU A 38 24.20 -9.29 -3.28
N LEU A 39 23.03 -9.83 -2.97
CA LEU A 39 21.78 -9.22 -3.40
C LEU A 39 21.66 -7.88 -2.70
N ARG A 40 21.66 -6.79 -3.46
CA ARG A 40 21.22 -5.49 -2.94
C ARG A 40 19.75 -5.67 -2.59
N SER A 41 19.41 -5.54 -1.32
CA SER A 41 18.05 -5.64 -0.85
C SER A 41 17.80 -4.45 0.07
N VAL A 42 16.96 -3.53 -0.40
CA VAL A 42 16.60 -2.30 0.29
C VAL A 42 16.06 -2.61 1.69
N THR A 43 16.73 -2.09 2.71
CA THR A 43 16.31 -2.13 4.11
C THR A 43 16.12 -0.69 4.58
N PRO A 44 14.91 -0.29 5.00
CA PRO A 44 14.69 1.03 5.57
C PRO A 44 15.51 1.26 6.85
N ASN A 45 15.92 2.51 7.09
CA ASN A 45 16.62 2.94 8.30
C ASN A 45 15.67 3.29 9.47
N ASP A 46 14.37 3.02 9.31
CA ASP A 46 13.34 3.35 10.28
C ASP A 46 13.47 2.46 11.54
N PRO A 47 13.55 3.03 12.75
CA PRO A 47 13.92 2.30 13.98
C PRO A 47 13.01 1.12 14.33
N GLU A 48 11.74 1.17 13.95
CA GLU A 48 10.76 0.12 14.28
C GLU A 48 10.59 -0.91 13.15
N PHE A 49 11.33 -0.79 12.02
CA PHE A 49 11.22 -1.71 10.88
C PHE A 49 11.42 -3.19 11.27
N GLY A 50 12.32 -3.47 12.23
CA GLY A 50 12.56 -4.83 12.71
C GLY A 50 11.32 -5.51 13.30
N LYS A 51 10.32 -4.74 13.76
CA LYS A 51 9.04 -5.25 14.29
C LYS A 51 7.98 -5.47 13.21
N GLN A 52 8.20 -4.97 11.99
CA GLN A 52 7.25 -5.07 10.88
C GLN A 52 7.43 -6.39 10.12
N TRP A 53 7.12 -7.51 10.80
CA TRP A 53 7.25 -8.87 10.25
C TRP A 53 6.55 -9.04 8.89
N HIS A 54 5.44 -8.33 8.68
CA HIS A 54 4.65 -8.37 7.46
C HIS A 54 5.43 -7.84 6.23
N TRP A 55 6.44 -6.99 6.43
CA TRP A 55 7.37 -6.56 5.37
C TRP A 55 8.56 -7.49 5.21
N TYR A 56 9.10 -7.98 6.32
CA TYR A 56 10.25 -8.87 6.35
C TYR A 56 10.24 -9.74 7.60
N ASN A 57 9.91 -11.01 7.43
CA ASN A 57 9.83 -11.99 8.51
C ASN A 57 11.12 -12.82 8.52
N THR A 58 11.94 -12.62 9.55
CA THR A 58 13.16 -13.40 9.82
C THR A 58 12.94 -14.46 10.92
N GLY A 59 11.69 -14.68 11.32
CA GLY A 59 11.33 -15.50 12.48
C GLY A 59 11.25 -14.71 13.79
N GLN A 60 11.26 -13.38 13.73
CA GLN A 60 11.07 -12.54 14.92
C GLN A 60 9.70 -12.79 15.55
N ASP A 61 9.62 -12.63 16.87
CA ASP A 61 8.40 -12.81 17.67
C ASP A 61 7.68 -14.15 17.44
N GLY A 62 8.43 -15.21 17.10
CA GLY A 62 7.90 -16.55 16.85
C GLY A 62 7.24 -16.72 15.47
N GLY A 63 7.53 -15.86 14.50
CA GLY A 63 7.11 -16.02 13.12
C GLY A 63 7.85 -17.13 12.36
N VAL A 64 7.39 -17.43 11.15
CA VAL A 64 8.09 -18.31 10.21
C VAL A 64 8.80 -17.45 9.16
N ALA A 65 10.12 -17.56 9.09
CA ALA A 65 10.92 -16.77 8.16
C ALA A 65 10.45 -16.95 6.71
N GLY A 66 10.32 -15.83 5.98
CA GLY A 66 9.83 -15.79 4.60
C GLY A 66 8.30 -15.82 4.45
N ILE A 67 7.53 -15.89 5.55
CA ILE A 67 6.10 -15.60 5.52
C ILE A 67 5.91 -14.09 5.75
N ASP A 68 6.03 -13.35 4.65
CA ASP A 68 5.88 -11.90 4.55
C ASP A 68 5.44 -11.51 3.13
N LEU A 69 5.34 -10.20 2.88
CA LEU A 69 4.92 -9.64 1.58
C LEU A 69 6.08 -9.51 0.57
N GLY A 70 7.32 -9.82 0.95
CA GLY A 70 8.49 -9.65 0.09
C GLY A 70 8.76 -8.20 -0.31
N MET A 71 8.52 -7.26 0.63
CA MET A 71 8.58 -5.82 0.31
C MET A 71 9.98 -5.34 -0.04
N ARG A 72 11.04 -5.96 0.49
CA ARG A 72 12.41 -5.55 0.19
C ARG A 72 12.73 -5.69 -1.30
N GLN A 73 12.28 -6.77 -1.93
CA GLN A 73 12.41 -7.00 -3.37
C GLN A 73 11.57 -6.00 -4.18
N ALA A 74 10.40 -5.61 -3.67
CA ALA A 74 9.58 -4.59 -4.31
C ALA A 74 10.26 -3.22 -4.24
N TRP A 75 10.86 -2.86 -3.09
CA TRP A 75 11.57 -1.60 -2.88
C TRP A 75 12.88 -1.49 -3.66
N ASP A 76 13.49 -2.61 -4.05
CA ASP A 76 14.60 -2.62 -5.02
C ASP A 76 14.16 -2.11 -6.41
N ILE A 77 12.87 -2.22 -6.74
CA ILE A 77 12.28 -1.74 -8.00
C ILE A 77 11.72 -0.33 -7.84
N THR A 78 10.89 -0.11 -6.82
CA THR A 78 10.27 1.20 -6.54
C THR A 78 9.80 1.30 -5.10
N THR A 79 9.91 2.49 -4.53
CA THR A 79 9.37 2.83 -3.20
C THR A 79 8.09 3.67 -3.28
N GLY A 80 7.43 3.67 -4.45
CA GLY A 80 6.27 4.51 -4.75
C GLY A 80 6.64 5.94 -5.14
N GLY A 81 5.61 6.76 -5.39
CA GLY A 81 5.72 8.20 -5.57
C GLY A 81 4.98 8.67 -6.81
N LEU A 82 5.69 8.59 -7.93
CA LEU A 82 5.17 9.01 -9.23
C LEU A 82 4.95 7.81 -10.15
N THR A 83 3.98 7.93 -11.05
CA THR A 83 3.87 7.03 -12.20
C THR A 83 5.07 7.27 -13.14
N PRO A 84 5.34 6.36 -14.10
CA PRO A 84 6.34 6.59 -15.15
C PRO A 84 6.11 7.88 -15.96
N ASN A 85 4.87 8.37 -16.01
CA ASN A 85 4.49 9.60 -16.71
C ASN A 85 4.59 10.85 -15.81
N GLY A 86 4.96 10.69 -14.54
CA GLY A 86 5.15 11.79 -13.59
C GLY A 86 3.91 12.14 -12.76
N ASP A 87 2.81 11.39 -12.88
CA ASP A 87 1.60 11.63 -12.08
C ASP A 87 1.85 11.24 -10.61
N THR A 88 1.46 12.09 -9.67
CA THR A 88 1.56 11.75 -8.25
C THR A 88 0.52 10.71 -7.87
N ILE A 89 0.95 9.53 -7.40
CA ILE A 89 0.05 8.46 -7.01
C ILE A 89 -0.68 8.85 -5.72
N VAL A 90 -2.01 8.81 -5.75
CA VAL A 90 -2.86 9.08 -4.59
C VAL A 90 -3.66 7.85 -4.18
N VAL A 91 -3.63 7.50 -2.90
CA VAL A 91 -4.50 6.48 -2.29
C VAL A 91 -5.43 7.16 -1.30
N CYS A 92 -6.73 6.91 -1.43
CA CYS A 92 -7.73 7.47 -0.53
C CYS A 92 -7.98 6.53 0.65
N VAL A 93 -7.84 7.02 1.87
CA VAL A 93 -8.20 6.31 3.11
C VAL A 93 -9.55 6.84 3.56
N ILE A 94 -10.58 6.00 3.44
CA ILE A 94 -11.91 6.30 3.98
C ILE A 94 -11.94 5.72 5.39
N ASP A 95 -11.54 6.58 6.33
CA ASP A 95 -11.04 6.37 7.70
C ASP A 95 -11.84 7.06 8.82
N ASP A 96 -11.67 6.75 10.12
CA ASP A 96 -12.11 7.61 11.24
C ASP A 96 -11.40 8.97 11.33
N GLY A 97 -10.45 9.17 10.44
CA GLY A 97 -9.62 10.35 10.30
C GLY A 97 -8.18 9.94 10.13
N ILE A 98 -7.31 10.91 9.92
CA ILE A 98 -5.85 10.72 9.94
C ILE A 98 -5.24 11.85 10.77
N ASP A 99 -4.28 11.53 11.63
CA ASP A 99 -3.50 12.52 12.37
C ASP A 99 -2.64 13.27 11.36
N THR A 100 -3.10 14.47 11.00
CA THR A 100 -2.47 15.31 9.99
C THR A 100 -1.13 15.88 10.44
N THR A 101 -0.80 15.73 11.73
CA THR A 101 0.43 16.23 12.33
C THR A 101 1.47 15.13 12.59
N HIS A 102 1.09 13.87 12.41
CA HIS A 102 1.93 12.72 12.72
C HIS A 102 3.28 12.81 11.99
N ARG A 103 4.37 12.76 12.78
CA ARG A 103 5.73 13.02 12.29
C ARG A 103 6.17 12.11 11.15
N ASP A 104 5.61 10.90 11.11
CA ASP A 104 5.96 9.84 10.18
C ASP A 104 5.01 9.72 8.97
N LEU A 105 3.94 10.54 8.94
CA LEU A 105 2.92 10.51 7.88
C LEU A 105 2.75 11.84 7.18
N LYS A 106 2.90 12.98 7.88
CA LYS A 106 2.57 14.32 7.36
C LYS A 106 3.18 14.64 6.00
N ALA A 107 4.36 14.12 5.68
CA ALA A 107 5.01 14.36 4.38
C ALA A 107 4.35 13.60 3.23
N ASN A 108 3.67 12.49 3.53
CA ASN A 108 2.92 11.67 2.59
C ASN A 108 1.41 11.95 2.59
N LEU A 109 0.91 12.90 3.39
CA LEU A 109 -0.50 13.30 3.29
C LEU A 109 -0.72 14.11 2.00
N TRP A 110 -1.85 13.83 1.37
CA TRP A 110 -2.36 14.60 0.25
C TRP A 110 -2.97 15.90 0.78
N VAL A 111 -2.85 16.97 -0.01
CA VAL A 111 -3.54 18.24 0.22
C VAL A 111 -4.10 18.73 -1.11
N ASN A 112 -5.30 19.33 -1.09
CA ASN A 112 -5.86 19.96 -2.26
C ASN A 112 -5.13 21.30 -2.50
N ARG A 113 -4.20 21.31 -3.46
CA ARG A 113 -3.45 22.55 -3.78
C ARG A 113 -4.25 23.54 -4.62
N ALA A 114 -5.44 23.16 -5.07
CA ALA A 114 -6.34 24.05 -5.79
C ALA A 114 -7.20 24.91 -4.84
N GLU A 115 -7.26 24.55 -3.55
CA GLU A 115 -7.94 25.34 -2.51
C GLU A 115 -7.05 26.38 -1.83
N ILE A 116 -7.63 27.53 -1.49
CA ILE A 116 -7.05 28.51 -0.57
C ILE A 116 -7.66 28.26 0.82
N PRO A 117 -6.90 27.72 1.78
CA PRO A 117 -7.47 27.22 3.02
C PRO A 117 -8.11 28.31 3.88
N ASN A 118 -9.32 28.05 4.36
CA ASN A 118 -10.13 28.89 5.26
C ASN A 118 -10.61 30.21 4.62
N ASN A 119 -10.89 30.21 3.32
CA ASN A 119 -11.50 31.36 2.65
C ASN A 119 -13.03 31.23 2.50
N ASN A 120 -13.60 30.10 2.94
CA ASN A 120 -15.02 29.75 2.88
C ASN A 120 -15.57 29.75 1.45
N ARG A 121 -14.75 29.30 0.49
CA ARG A 121 -15.10 29.11 -0.92
C ARG A 121 -14.66 27.72 -1.37
N ASP A 122 -15.24 27.31 -2.48
CA ASP A 122 -14.83 26.14 -3.27
C ASP A 122 -14.05 26.73 -4.45
N ASP A 123 -12.73 26.80 -4.33
CA ASP A 123 -11.87 27.51 -5.28
C ASP A 123 -11.60 26.66 -6.54
N ASP A 124 -11.68 25.34 -6.44
CA ASP A 124 -11.47 24.42 -7.56
C ASP A 124 -12.77 23.98 -8.28
N GLU A 125 -13.91 24.37 -7.71
CA GLU A 125 -15.29 24.11 -8.15
C GLU A 125 -15.64 22.61 -8.14
N ASN A 126 -15.09 21.85 -7.18
CA ASN A 126 -15.32 20.41 -7.05
C ASN A 126 -16.58 20.06 -6.22
N GLY A 127 -17.25 21.05 -5.63
CA GLY A 127 -18.44 20.90 -4.79
C GLY A 127 -18.15 20.79 -3.29
N TYR A 128 -16.89 20.95 -2.86
CA TYR A 128 -16.43 20.80 -1.48
C TYR A 128 -15.68 22.06 -1.02
N ILE A 129 -16.35 22.90 -0.23
CA ILE A 129 -15.77 24.14 0.30
C ILE A 129 -14.58 23.85 1.21
N ASP A 130 -13.45 24.53 0.99
CA ASP A 130 -12.24 24.49 1.81
C ASP A 130 -11.68 23.07 2.06
N ASP A 131 -11.81 22.11 1.12
CA ASP A 131 -11.37 20.70 1.28
C ASP A 131 -9.84 20.49 1.22
N TYR A 132 -9.08 21.45 1.72
CA TYR A 132 -7.61 21.52 1.63
C TYR A 132 -6.89 20.29 2.18
N ARG A 133 -7.36 19.68 3.28
CA ARG A 133 -6.74 18.50 3.89
C ARG A 133 -7.39 17.17 3.49
N GLY A 134 -8.43 17.21 2.66
CA GLY A 134 -9.35 16.10 2.45
C GLY A 134 -10.75 16.46 2.92
N TRP A 135 -11.58 15.46 3.19
CA TRP A 135 -13.00 15.70 3.41
C TRP A 135 -13.59 14.96 4.60
N ASN A 136 -14.30 15.67 5.46
CA ASN A 136 -15.13 15.11 6.52
C ASN A 136 -16.60 15.13 6.10
N VAL A 137 -17.17 13.95 5.89
CA VAL A 137 -18.55 13.81 5.41
C VAL A 137 -19.58 14.28 6.44
N GLN A 138 -19.31 14.11 7.74
CA GLN A 138 -20.26 14.49 8.78
C GLN A 138 -20.24 15.99 9.06
N LEU A 139 -19.04 16.57 9.15
CA LEU A 139 -18.87 18.00 9.46
C LEU A 139 -18.92 18.90 8.22
N LYS A 140 -18.83 18.33 7.02
CA LYS A 140 -18.81 19.03 5.72
C LYS A 140 -17.67 20.07 5.64
N ASN A 141 -16.46 19.66 6.01
CA ASN A 141 -15.25 20.50 5.99
C ASN A 141 -13.97 19.64 5.88
N ASP A 142 -12.78 20.24 5.97
CA ASP A 142 -11.48 19.55 5.92
C ASP A 142 -10.98 19.01 7.28
N ASN A 143 -11.80 19.04 8.33
CA ASN A 143 -11.38 18.53 9.63
C ASN A 143 -11.40 17.00 9.64
N ILE A 144 -10.33 16.40 9.13
CA ILE A 144 -10.14 14.94 9.05
C ILE A 144 -9.31 14.37 10.21
N SER A 145 -9.06 15.13 11.27
CA SER A 145 -8.23 14.70 12.42
C SER A 145 -9.01 14.54 13.72
N ALA A 146 -10.34 14.60 13.69
CA ALA A 146 -11.18 14.62 14.89
C ALA A 146 -11.06 13.33 15.74
N ASP A 147 -11.18 12.16 15.10
CA ASP A 147 -11.16 10.85 15.77
C ASP A 147 -10.05 9.92 15.21
N ALA A 148 -8.96 10.52 14.73
CA ALA A 148 -7.96 9.89 13.87
C ALA A 148 -7.05 8.84 14.54
N SER A 149 -7.64 7.73 15.00
CA SER A 149 -6.92 6.61 15.58
C SER A 149 -6.72 5.51 14.54
N HIS A 150 -7.79 4.82 14.15
CA HIS A 150 -7.72 3.65 13.27
C HIS A 150 -7.26 4.01 11.86
N GLY A 151 -7.73 5.13 11.32
CA GLY A 151 -7.30 5.61 10.01
C GLY A 151 -5.85 6.06 9.96
N THR A 152 -5.28 6.53 11.08
CA THR A 152 -3.83 6.82 11.19
C THR A 152 -3.01 5.53 11.11
N GLU A 153 -3.45 4.46 11.77
CA GLU A 153 -2.78 3.15 11.68
C GLU A 153 -2.83 2.59 10.25
N VAL A 154 -4.01 2.66 9.61
CA VAL A 154 -4.21 2.27 8.21
C VAL A 154 -3.32 3.08 7.27
N ALA A 155 -3.28 4.41 7.43
CA ALA A 155 -2.42 5.29 6.64
C ALA A 155 -0.93 4.97 6.85
N GLY A 156 -0.53 4.62 8.08
CA GLY A 156 0.81 4.11 8.43
C GLY A 156 1.23 2.91 7.60
N MET A 157 0.35 1.92 7.49
CA MET A 157 0.61 0.71 6.70
C MET A 157 0.75 1.03 5.20
N ILE A 158 -0.09 1.93 4.68
CA ILE A 158 -0.06 2.33 3.26
C ILE A 158 1.20 3.12 2.92
N GLY A 159 1.58 4.08 3.77
CA GLY A 159 2.63 5.02 3.42
C GLY A 159 3.16 5.89 4.55
N ALA A 160 3.47 5.31 5.71
CA ALA A 160 4.48 5.91 6.59
C ALA A 160 5.77 6.14 5.79
N VAL A 161 6.41 7.27 6.04
CA VAL A 161 7.53 7.78 5.23
C VAL A 161 8.77 6.92 5.51
N GLY A 162 9.05 5.96 4.63
CA GLY A 162 10.23 5.11 4.79
C GLY A 162 11.54 5.86 4.60
N ASN A 163 12.58 5.35 5.24
CA ASN A 163 13.96 5.83 5.19
C ASN A 163 14.18 7.24 5.79
N ASN A 164 13.37 7.64 6.76
CA ASN A 164 13.45 8.95 7.39
C ASN A 164 14.05 8.94 8.81
N ASN A 165 14.51 7.77 9.29
CA ASN A 165 15.00 7.51 10.66
C ASN A 165 13.95 7.74 11.77
N LEU A 166 12.66 7.63 11.46
CA LEU A 166 11.56 7.76 12.41
C LEU A 166 10.68 6.52 12.33
N GLY A 167 10.04 6.15 13.44
CA GLY A 167 8.94 5.20 13.48
C GLY A 167 9.11 3.98 12.57
N ILE A 168 8.14 3.81 11.67
CA ILE A 168 7.92 2.64 10.82
C ILE A 168 8.02 3.04 9.34
N THR A 169 8.04 2.05 8.45
CA THR A 169 7.79 2.28 7.01
C THR A 169 6.44 1.74 6.58
N GLY A 170 5.77 2.43 5.66
CA GLY A 170 4.64 1.89 4.92
C GLY A 170 5.10 1.08 3.70
N VAL A 171 4.13 0.49 2.98
CA VAL A 171 4.36 -0.14 1.67
C VAL A 171 4.98 0.86 0.69
N ASN A 172 4.50 2.10 0.67
CA ASN A 172 4.96 3.15 -0.22
C ASN A 172 5.64 4.26 0.58
N TRP A 173 6.95 4.41 0.44
CA TRP A 173 7.72 5.38 1.23
C TRP A 173 7.44 6.82 0.80
N LYS A 174 7.07 6.99 -0.47
CA LYS A 174 6.69 8.28 -1.05
C LYS A 174 5.34 8.06 -1.72
N ILE A 175 4.28 8.63 -1.17
CA ILE A 175 2.94 8.56 -1.75
C ILE A 175 2.14 9.77 -1.29
N LYS A 176 0.94 9.96 -1.85
CA LYS A 176 -0.04 10.87 -1.30
C LYS A 176 -1.26 10.10 -0.77
N ILE A 177 -1.56 10.32 0.50
CA ILE A 177 -2.68 9.71 1.20
C ILE A 177 -3.77 10.76 1.33
N MET A 178 -4.86 10.59 0.59
CA MET A 178 -6.06 11.42 0.66
C MET A 178 -6.93 10.92 1.82
N GLY A 179 -7.15 11.75 2.83
CA GLY A 179 -8.00 11.40 3.96
C GLY A 179 -9.46 11.77 3.71
N VAL A 180 -10.36 10.82 3.90
CA VAL A 180 -11.80 11.05 3.92
C VAL A 180 -12.39 10.47 5.19
N MET A 181 -12.99 11.31 6.03
CA MET A 181 -13.69 10.87 7.21
C MET A 181 -15.13 10.50 6.84
N GLY A 182 -15.40 9.20 6.72
CA GLY A 182 -16.70 8.64 6.31
C GLY A 182 -17.80 8.70 7.37
N GLY A 183 -17.45 9.13 8.59
CA GLY A 183 -18.31 9.16 9.76
C GLY A 183 -18.35 7.82 10.48
N TYR A 184 -18.02 7.78 11.77
CA TYR A 184 -17.97 6.53 12.53
C TYR A 184 -18.88 6.60 13.75
N ASN A 185 -19.35 5.45 14.21
CA ASN A 185 -20.36 5.24 15.25
C ASN A 185 -21.78 5.76 14.96
N SER A 186 -22.01 6.50 13.88
CA SER A 186 -23.36 6.94 13.46
C SER A 186 -23.55 7.11 11.95
N ALA A 187 -22.59 6.72 11.11
CA ALA A 187 -22.72 6.86 9.65
C ALA A 187 -23.82 5.96 9.09
N LYS A 188 -24.50 6.49 8.08
CA LYS A 188 -25.46 5.78 7.26
C LYS A 188 -24.83 5.44 5.92
N GLU A 189 -25.46 4.53 5.17
CA GLU A 189 -25.04 4.18 3.81
C GLU A 189 -24.85 5.43 2.91
N ALA A 190 -25.71 6.45 3.07
CA ALA A 190 -25.58 7.70 2.34
C ALA A 190 -24.30 8.50 2.67
N ASP A 191 -23.79 8.41 3.90
CA ASP A 191 -22.52 9.03 4.29
C ASP A 191 -21.35 8.26 3.67
N ILE A 192 -21.45 6.94 3.64
CA ILE A 192 -20.48 6.06 2.97
C ILE A 192 -20.41 6.36 1.47
N ILE A 193 -21.55 6.44 0.79
CA ILE A 193 -21.59 6.78 -0.65
C ILE A 193 -20.99 8.17 -0.89
N GLN A 194 -21.28 9.15 -0.03
CA GLN A 194 -20.66 10.49 -0.12
C GLN A 194 -19.14 10.45 0.11
N ALA A 195 -18.66 9.60 1.03
CA ALA A 195 -17.24 9.42 1.28
C ALA A 195 -16.52 8.88 0.04
N TYR A 196 -17.11 7.89 -0.63
CA TYR A 196 -16.61 7.36 -1.91
C TYR A 196 -16.76 8.35 -3.07
N ASN A 197 -17.76 9.23 -3.03
CA ASN A 197 -17.96 10.23 -4.09
C ASN A 197 -16.83 11.25 -4.15
N TYR A 198 -16.19 11.56 -3.02
CA TYR A 198 -15.07 12.50 -2.96
C TYR A 198 -13.87 12.08 -3.86
N PRO A 199 -13.24 10.89 -3.67
CA PRO A 199 -12.18 10.43 -4.56
C PRO A 199 -12.67 10.20 -5.99
N PHE A 200 -13.95 9.84 -6.21
CA PHE A 200 -14.54 9.75 -7.54
C PHE A 200 -14.47 11.09 -8.28
N ILE A 201 -14.92 12.18 -7.65
CA ILE A 201 -14.89 13.52 -8.24
C ILE A 201 -13.46 13.95 -8.51
N GLN A 202 -12.55 13.77 -7.55
CA GLN A 202 -11.15 14.14 -7.71
C GLN A 202 -10.47 13.41 -8.88
N ARG A 203 -10.73 12.10 -9.01
CA ARG A 203 -10.22 11.32 -10.14
C ARG A 203 -10.86 11.71 -11.47
N LYS A 204 -12.17 11.94 -11.48
CA LYS A 204 -12.90 12.36 -12.68
C LYS A 204 -12.37 13.71 -13.20
N LEU A 205 -12.16 14.69 -12.33
CA LEU A 205 -11.55 15.98 -12.66
C LEU A 205 -10.13 15.80 -13.22
N TYR A 206 -9.34 14.91 -12.63
CA TYR A 206 -8.02 14.55 -13.13
C TYR A 206 -8.08 14.03 -14.57
N ASN A 207 -8.90 13.02 -14.81
CA ASN A 207 -9.05 12.40 -16.12
C ASN A 207 -9.52 13.41 -17.18
N GLN A 208 -10.53 14.22 -16.86
CA GLN A 208 -11.13 15.18 -17.79
C GLN A 208 -10.22 16.36 -18.12
N SER A 209 -9.39 16.78 -17.17
CA SER A 209 -8.49 17.93 -17.33
C SER A 209 -7.10 17.55 -17.87
N GLY A 210 -6.82 16.26 -18.05
CA GLY A 210 -5.47 15.77 -18.38
C GLY A 210 -4.48 16.04 -17.25
N GLY A 211 -4.91 15.88 -15.99
CA GLY A 211 -4.09 16.03 -14.79
C GLY A 211 -3.90 17.45 -14.28
N LYS A 212 -4.62 18.44 -14.81
CA LYS A 212 -4.52 19.85 -14.39
C LYS A 212 -5.39 20.19 -13.18
N LYS A 213 -6.47 19.45 -12.96
CA LYS A 213 -7.41 19.57 -11.83
C LYS A 213 -7.55 18.22 -11.13
N GLY A 214 -8.01 18.23 -9.89
CA GLY A 214 -8.25 17.01 -9.12
C GLY A 214 -6.99 16.21 -8.80
N ALA A 215 -7.15 14.91 -8.56
CA ALA A 215 -6.08 14.05 -8.08
C ALA A 215 -6.06 12.70 -8.82
N PHE A 216 -4.86 12.16 -9.08
CA PHE A 216 -4.67 10.83 -9.65
C PHE A 216 -4.89 9.74 -8.58
N VAL A 217 -6.12 9.65 -8.07
CA VAL A 217 -6.53 8.61 -7.13
C VAL A 217 -6.53 7.27 -7.85
N VAL A 218 -5.81 6.29 -7.33
CA VAL A 218 -5.68 4.95 -7.94
C VAL A 218 -6.40 3.86 -7.14
N ALA A 219 -6.56 4.09 -5.83
CA ALA A 219 -7.24 3.15 -4.97
C ALA A 219 -7.92 3.85 -3.78
N THR A 220 -8.96 3.22 -3.25
CA THR A 220 -9.51 3.51 -1.93
C THR A 220 -9.20 2.36 -0.97
N ASN A 221 -8.99 2.66 0.31
CA ASN A 221 -8.98 1.69 1.39
C ASN A 221 -10.13 1.95 2.35
N ALA A 222 -10.85 0.90 2.72
CA ALA A 222 -11.82 0.92 3.81
C ALA A 222 -11.65 -0.32 4.70
N SER A 223 -11.31 -0.09 5.98
CA SER A 223 -11.00 -1.12 6.97
C SER A 223 -12.19 -1.38 7.92
N TRP A 224 -13.40 -1.34 7.37
CA TRP A 224 -14.66 -1.46 8.10
C TRP A 224 -15.74 -2.06 7.17
N GLY A 225 -16.83 -2.52 7.78
CA GLY A 225 -17.90 -3.20 7.07
C GLY A 225 -19.08 -3.56 7.96
N ILE A 226 -20.08 -4.19 7.36
CA ILE A 226 -21.29 -4.68 8.03
C ILE A 226 -21.29 -6.21 7.90
N PRO A 227 -20.98 -6.97 8.96
CA PRO A 227 -20.98 -8.42 8.90
C PRO A 227 -22.40 -8.98 8.90
N ARG A 228 -22.57 -10.20 8.39
CA ARG A 228 -23.83 -10.98 8.43
C ARG A 228 -24.98 -10.27 7.71
N THR A 229 -24.69 -9.64 6.58
CA THR A 229 -25.67 -8.93 5.76
C THR A 229 -25.54 -9.31 4.29
N THR A 230 -26.59 -9.05 3.51
CA THR A 230 -26.63 -9.44 2.10
C THR A 230 -26.33 -8.23 1.20
N PRO A 231 -25.32 -8.29 0.32
CA PRO A 231 -25.01 -7.20 -0.60
C PRO A 231 -26.17 -6.75 -1.51
N ALA A 232 -27.14 -7.64 -1.75
CA ALA A 232 -28.36 -7.33 -2.50
C ALA A 232 -29.18 -6.18 -1.86
N ASP A 233 -29.07 -5.98 -0.54
CA ASP A 233 -29.75 -4.89 0.18
C ASP A 233 -29.02 -3.53 0.04
N TYR A 234 -27.79 -3.52 -0.48
CA TYR A 234 -26.91 -2.35 -0.61
C TYR A 234 -26.45 -2.14 -2.05
N MET A 235 -27.36 -2.37 -3.00
CA MET A 235 -27.05 -2.37 -4.43
C MET A 235 -26.47 -1.03 -4.90
N ILE A 236 -26.89 0.09 -4.31
CA ILE A 236 -26.35 1.42 -4.65
C ILE A 236 -24.87 1.48 -4.29
N TRP A 237 -24.50 1.08 -3.06
CA TRP A 237 -23.12 1.03 -2.64
C TRP A 237 -22.29 0.07 -3.51
N CYS A 238 -22.76 -1.17 -3.73
CA CYS A 238 -22.00 -2.11 -4.57
C CYS A 238 -21.80 -1.60 -6.01
N ASN A 239 -22.82 -1.00 -6.63
CA ASN A 239 -22.71 -0.43 -7.99
C ASN A 239 -21.83 0.82 -8.04
N PHE A 240 -21.66 1.52 -6.92
CA PHE A 240 -20.77 2.68 -6.85
C PHE A 240 -19.29 2.28 -7.02
N PHE A 241 -18.92 1.06 -6.62
CA PHE A 241 -17.58 0.52 -6.90
C PHE A 241 -17.30 0.39 -8.41
N ASP A 242 -18.31 0.07 -9.23
CA ASP A 242 -18.15 0.07 -10.69
C ASP A 242 -17.93 1.49 -11.23
N SER A 243 -18.64 2.47 -10.66
CA SER A 243 -18.47 3.88 -11.03
C SER A 243 -17.06 4.39 -10.74
N LEU A 244 -16.51 4.02 -9.58
CA LEU A 244 -15.11 4.27 -9.21
C LEU A 244 -14.14 3.55 -10.15
N GLY A 245 -14.40 2.27 -10.42
CA GLY A 245 -13.62 1.44 -11.32
C GLY A 245 -13.50 2.00 -12.73
N HIS A 246 -14.60 2.50 -13.30
CA HIS A 246 -14.62 3.15 -14.61
C HIS A 246 -13.83 4.47 -14.67
N GLN A 247 -13.53 5.10 -13.52
CA GLN A 247 -12.59 6.24 -13.44
C GLN A 247 -11.13 5.79 -13.24
N GLY A 248 -10.89 4.50 -13.01
CA GLY A 248 -9.58 3.92 -12.76
C GLY A 248 -9.23 3.79 -11.27
N ILE A 249 -10.22 3.70 -10.39
CA ILE A 249 -10.01 3.51 -8.94
C ILE A 249 -10.36 2.06 -8.54
N ILE A 250 -9.42 1.36 -7.92
CA ILE A 250 -9.66 0.04 -7.32
C ILE A 250 -10.05 0.21 -5.83
N ASN A 251 -11.02 -0.57 -5.38
CA ASN A 251 -11.55 -0.47 -4.01
C ASN A 251 -11.02 -1.63 -3.17
N VAL A 252 -10.20 -1.32 -2.16
CA VAL A 252 -9.63 -2.32 -1.26
C VAL A 252 -10.39 -2.30 0.06
N ASN A 253 -10.95 -3.44 0.44
CA ASN A 253 -11.84 -3.55 1.59
C ASN A 253 -11.41 -4.69 2.51
N ALA A 254 -11.44 -4.44 3.81
CA ALA A 254 -11.29 -5.49 4.80
C ALA A 254 -12.53 -6.39 4.84
N THR A 255 -12.31 -7.68 5.09
CA THR A 255 -13.37 -8.63 5.43
C THR A 255 -13.73 -8.58 6.92
N SER A 256 -14.73 -9.38 7.32
CA SER A 256 -15.14 -9.57 8.70
C SER A 256 -13.98 -9.95 9.63
N ASN A 257 -13.97 -9.32 10.82
CA ASN A 257 -13.01 -9.66 11.89
C ASN A 257 -13.31 -11.00 12.59
N SER A 258 -14.43 -11.64 12.26
CA SER A 258 -14.79 -12.98 12.75
C SER A 258 -14.27 -14.06 11.79
N ASN A 259 -13.84 -15.20 12.32
CA ASN A 259 -13.43 -16.35 11.50
C ASN A 259 -14.68 -17.06 10.92
N ILE A 260 -15.27 -16.47 9.89
CA ILE A 260 -16.50 -16.92 9.23
C ILE A 260 -16.33 -16.95 7.70
N ASP A 261 -17.05 -17.86 7.06
CA ASP A 261 -17.20 -17.88 5.60
C ASP A 261 -18.19 -16.80 5.17
N ILE A 262 -17.72 -15.72 4.55
CA ILE A 262 -18.58 -14.60 4.14
C ILE A 262 -19.44 -14.95 2.91
N ASP A 263 -19.06 -15.96 2.13
CA ASP A 263 -19.87 -16.39 0.98
C ASP A 263 -21.18 -17.04 1.47
N VAL A 264 -21.18 -17.54 2.72
CA VAL A 264 -22.34 -18.16 3.37
C VAL A 264 -23.03 -17.17 4.31
N THR A 265 -22.25 -16.47 5.14
CA THR A 265 -22.80 -15.62 6.20
C THR A 265 -23.17 -14.23 5.74
N GLY A 266 -22.59 -13.76 4.63
CA GLY A 266 -22.77 -12.41 4.13
C GLY A 266 -21.86 -11.38 4.81
N ASP A 267 -21.38 -10.43 4.02
CA ASP A 267 -20.52 -9.33 4.46
C ASP A 267 -20.66 -8.16 3.48
N MET A 268 -20.69 -6.94 4.01
CA MET A 268 -20.55 -5.73 3.22
C MET A 268 -19.28 -4.98 3.61
N PRO A 269 -18.47 -4.53 2.65
CA PRO A 269 -18.66 -4.68 1.20
C PRO A 269 -18.12 -6.00 0.63
N GLY A 270 -17.62 -6.93 1.45
CA GLY A 270 -16.91 -8.13 0.98
C GLY A 270 -17.68 -9.05 0.03
N GLY A 271 -19.01 -9.03 0.08
CA GLY A 271 -19.86 -9.79 -0.83
C GLY A 271 -20.23 -9.09 -2.14
N CYS A 272 -19.84 -7.82 -2.35
CA CYS A 272 -20.17 -7.10 -3.58
C CYS A 272 -19.59 -7.79 -4.83
N GLY A 273 -20.32 -7.72 -5.95
CA GLY A 273 -19.98 -8.40 -7.21
C GLY A 273 -19.06 -7.63 -8.16
N SER A 274 -18.69 -6.39 -7.82
CA SER A 274 -17.89 -5.52 -8.69
C SER A 274 -16.53 -6.14 -9.05
N PRO A 275 -16.05 -6.04 -10.30
CA PRO A 275 -14.69 -6.47 -10.65
C PRO A 275 -13.62 -5.48 -10.16
N PHE A 276 -14.01 -4.33 -9.62
CA PHE A 276 -13.11 -3.28 -9.14
C PHE A 276 -12.98 -3.27 -7.61
N ILE A 277 -13.34 -4.37 -6.96
CA ILE A 277 -13.14 -4.57 -5.52
C ILE A 277 -12.10 -5.66 -5.25
N ILE A 278 -11.25 -5.41 -4.27
CA ILE A 278 -10.32 -6.38 -3.70
C ILE A 278 -10.70 -6.54 -2.23
N VAL A 279 -11.16 -7.74 -1.87
CA VAL A 279 -11.50 -8.07 -0.49
C VAL A 279 -10.31 -8.77 0.16
N SER A 280 -9.73 -8.12 1.17
CA SER A 280 -8.56 -8.62 1.87
C SER A 280 -8.95 -9.37 3.13
N THR A 281 -8.42 -10.58 3.28
CA THR A 281 -8.40 -11.30 4.57
C THR A 281 -7.07 -11.07 5.29
N SER A 282 -6.93 -11.61 6.49
CA SER A 282 -5.76 -11.44 7.34
C SER A 282 -5.08 -12.78 7.60
N ILE A 283 -3.76 -12.77 7.48
CA ILE A 283 -2.88 -13.87 7.88
C ILE A 283 -2.04 -13.45 9.09
N ASN A 284 -1.69 -14.43 9.93
CA ASN A 284 -0.72 -14.21 10.98
C ASN A 284 0.72 -14.43 10.48
N ARG A 285 1.71 -14.18 11.34
CA ARG A 285 3.15 -14.41 11.10
C ARG A 285 3.58 -15.86 10.90
N LEU A 286 2.65 -16.81 11.06
CA LEU A 286 2.83 -18.23 10.79
C LEU A 286 2.29 -18.61 9.39
N GLY A 287 1.48 -17.74 8.79
CA GLY A 287 0.81 -17.97 7.50
C GLY A 287 -0.63 -18.49 7.64
N ASP A 288 -1.16 -18.58 8.86
CA ASP A 288 -2.53 -19.04 9.07
C ASP A 288 -3.52 -17.91 8.77
N LEU A 289 -4.63 -18.26 8.11
CA LEU A 289 -5.82 -17.40 8.02
C LEU A 289 -6.44 -17.22 9.42
N VAL A 290 -6.67 -15.96 9.82
CA VAL A 290 -7.14 -15.64 11.18
C VAL A 290 -8.47 -14.87 11.23
N ARG A 291 -9.02 -14.47 10.07
CA ARG A 291 -10.23 -13.65 9.95
C ARG A 291 -11.19 -14.22 8.90
N GLY A 292 -12.22 -13.46 8.54
CA GLY A 292 -13.22 -13.86 7.56
C GLY A 292 -12.57 -14.37 6.27
N TYR A 293 -13.17 -15.38 5.66
CA TYR A 293 -12.67 -16.01 4.44
C TYR A 293 -13.80 -16.22 3.43
N GLY A 294 -13.47 -16.47 2.17
CA GLY A 294 -14.43 -16.65 1.08
C GLY A 294 -13.72 -16.84 -0.26
N LYS A 295 -14.43 -17.35 -1.27
CA LYS A 295 -13.86 -17.70 -2.59
C LYS A 295 -13.36 -16.49 -3.36
N LYS A 296 -13.95 -15.31 -3.11
CA LYS A 296 -13.59 -14.06 -3.80
C LYS A 296 -12.49 -13.26 -3.10
N MET A 297 -11.93 -13.76 -2.00
CA MET A 297 -10.92 -13.04 -1.25
C MET A 297 -9.53 -13.21 -1.85
N SER A 298 -8.73 -12.15 -1.73
CA SER A 298 -7.31 -12.21 -2.00
C SER A 298 -6.52 -12.33 -0.69
N THR A 299 -5.58 -13.27 -0.67
CA THR A 299 -4.42 -13.26 0.23
C THR A 299 -3.18 -12.96 -0.60
N TRP A 300 -2.30 -12.11 -0.09
CA TRP A 300 -1.01 -11.84 -0.72
C TRP A 300 0.11 -12.35 0.22
N PRO A 301 0.73 -13.49 -0.10
CA PRO A 301 2.13 -13.69 0.21
C PRO A 301 2.86 -13.99 -1.10
N LEU A 302 3.59 -13.00 -1.62
CA LEU A 302 4.27 -13.09 -2.92
C LEU A 302 5.44 -14.10 -2.92
N TRP A 303 5.91 -14.57 -1.76
CA TRP A 303 7.18 -15.30 -1.67
C TRP A 303 7.25 -16.47 -0.67
N ALA A 304 6.13 -17.12 -0.35
CA ALA A 304 6.18 -18.38 0.42
C ALA A 304 6.75 -19.52 -0.45
N ASN A 305 8.07 -19.67 -0.44
CA ASN A 305 8.80 -20.74 -1.11
C ASN A 305 8.66 -22.07 -0.33
N ARG A 306 7.42 -22.58 -0.22
CA ARG A 306 7.06 -23.94 0.21
C ARG A 306 5.56 -24.17 -0.03
N SER A 307 5.23 -25.04 -1.00
CA SER A 307 4.06 -25.95 -1.03
C SER A 307 2.71 -25.49 -0.43
N ILE A 308 2.34 -24.22 -0.56
CA ILE A 308 0.96 -23.74 -0.45
C ILE A 308 0.42 -23.61 -1.88
N PRO A 309 -0.79 -24.11 -2.21
CA PRO A 309 -1.30 -24.05 -3.56
C PRO A 309 -1.27 -22.60 -4.06
N ARG A 310 -0.53 -22.37 -5.15
CA ARG A 310 -0.49 -21.10 -5.86
C ARG A 310 -1.90 -20.79 -6.34
N VAL A 311 -2.64 -19.97 -5.60
CA VAL A 311 -3.89 -19.37 -6.08
C VAL A 311 -3.76 -17.86 -5.95
N CYS A 312 -3.01 -17.27 -6.88
CA CYS A 312 -3.26 -15.91 -7.34
C CYS A 312 -3.78 -16.04 -8.77
N ALA A 313 -5.10 -16.04 -8.94
CA ALA A 313 -5.73 -15.84 -10.23
C ALA A 313 -6.60 -14.60 -10.11
N VAL A 314 -5.99 -13.43 -10.29
CA VAL A 314 -6.76 -12.25 -10.70
C VAL A 314 -6.92 -12.39 -12.21
N HIS A 315 -8.03 -12.99 -12.63
CA HIS A 315 -8.46 -12.94 -14.02
C HIS A 315 -9.24 -11.63 -14.18
N ILE A 316 -8.55 -10.60 -14.68
CA ILE A 316 -9.22 -9.41 -15.22
C ILE A 316 -9.56 -9.77 -16.68
N PRO A 317 -10.84 -9.73 -17.09
CA PRO A 317 -11.21 -9.90 -18.49
C PRO A 317 -10.64 -8.77 -19.37
#